data_AF-A0A7X0UD66-F1
#
_entry.id   AF-A0A7X0UD66-F1
#
_cell.length_a   1.000
_cell.length_b   1.000
_cell.length_c   1.000
_cell.angle_alpha   90.00
_cell.angle_beta   90.00
_cell.angle_gamma   90.00
#
_symmetry.space_group_name_H-M   'P 1'
#
loop_
_entity.id
_entity.type
_entity.pdbx_description
1 polymer ?
#
loop_
_entity_poly.entity_id
_entity_poly.type
_entity_poly.pdbx_seq_one_letter_code
_entity_poly.pdbx_strand_id
1 'polypeptide(L)'
;MGTTTSAEDEMAMQAWASHVGMAEQLGAPWVVNLQLSTVPMNHWFYRRKALQPADLQLDIAIPSYGLWCATLRRHDGLFMAQWRPGGRFSIDSQQMKYTRLTPWPAMPSLMDFPALAGALEQVLSVRFIRHANLGANGLAVDLEHWAAAEHGTAALRQWLAPCADTLGTHYRAAQASA
;
A
#
# COMPACT_ATOMS: atom_id res chain seq x y z
N MET A 1 4.65 8.41 24.15
CA MET A 1 3.54 9.35 23.88
C MET A 1 2.56 8.63 22.97
N GLY A 2 1.45 8.16 23.51
CA GLY A 2 0.44 7.45 22.73
C GLY A 2 -0.25 8.44 21.80
N THR A 3 -0.19 8.20 20.50
CA THR A 3 -1.09 8.84 19.55
C THR A 3 -2.47 8.29 19.83
N THR A 4 -3.31 9.05 20.51
CA THR A 4 -4.73 8.73 20.64
C THR A 4 -5.31 8.72 19.24
N THR A 5 -5.60 7.53 18.70
CA THR A 5 -6.42 7.38 17.50
C THR A 5 -7.74 8.09 17.74
N SER A 6 -8.17 8.95 16.81
CA SER A 6 -9.47 9.62 16.92
C SER A 6 -10.58 8.69 16.44
N ALA A 7 -11.80 8.86 16.97
CA ALA A 7 -12.97 8.13 16.46
C ALA A 7 -13.23 8.40 14.96
N GLU A 8 -12.83 9.57 14.47
CA GLU A 8 -12.91 9.94 13.05
C GLU A 8 -12.00 9.08 12.18
N ASP A 9 -10.79 8.75 12.66
CA ASP A 9 -9.85 7.90 11.94
C ASP A 9 -10.38 6.46 11.82
N GLU A 10 -10.96 5.91 12.90
CA GLU A 10 -11.60 4.59 12.89
C GLU A 10 -12.80 4.54 11.94
N MET A 11 -13.66 5.56 11.97
CA MET A 11 -14.79 5.69 11.05
C MET A 11 -14.33 5.75 9.59
N ALA A 12 -13.24 6.47 9.30
CA ALA A 12 -12.68 6.54 7.96
C ALA A 12 -12.16 5.18 7.48
N MET A 13 -11.53 4.38 8.36
CA MET A 13 -11.06 3.04 8.01
C MET A 13 -12.21 2.07 7.78
N GLN A 14 -13.26 2.15 8.59
CA GLN A 14 -14.46 1.35 8.38
C GLN A 14 -15.18 1.75 7.08
N ALA A 15 -15.24 3.05 6.77
CA ALA A 15 -15.82 3.54 5.52
C ALA A 15 -15.02 3.03 4.30
N TRP A 16 -13.68 3.07 4.38
CA TRP A 16 -12.83 2.49 3.34
C TRP A 16 -13.04 0.96 3.21
N ALA A 17 -13.03 0.22 4.32
CA ALA A 17 -13.21 -1.22 4.32
C ALA A 17 -14.56 -1.62 3.70
N SER A 18 -15.62 -0.87 3.99
CA SER A 18 -16.93 -1.03 3.36
C SER A 18 -16.88 -0.70 1.88
N HIS A 19 -16.22 0.40 1.50
CA HIS A 19 -16.08 0.82 0.11
C HIS A 19 -15.37 -0.23 -0.76
N VAL A 20 -14.34 -0.89 -0.24
CA VAL A 20 -13.59 -1.93 -0.97
C VAL A 20 -14.17 -3.34 -0.79
N GLY A 21 -15.30 -3.49 -0.10
CA GLY A 21 -15.98 -4.77 0.09
C GLY A 21 -15.33 -5.72 1.10
N MET A 22 -14.50 -5.21 2.01
CA MET A 22 -13.78 -6.00 3.02
C MET A 22 -14.39 -5.92 4.43
N ALA A 23 -15.32 -4.99 4.69
CA ALA A 23 -15.86 -4.74 6.03
C ALA A 23 -16.38 -5.97 6.77
N GLU A 24 -17.13 -6.85 6.08
CA GLU A 24 -17.70 -8.07 6.68
C GLU A 24 -16.68 -9.19 6.89
N GLN A 25 -15.50 -9.08 6.26
CA GLN A 25 -14.46 -10.10 6.25
C GLN A 25 -13.35 -9.82 7.26
N LEU A 26 -13.25 -8.58 7.74
CA LEU A 26 -12.21 -8.12 8.64
C LEU A 26 -12.69 -8.19 10.10
N GLY A 27 -12.04 -9.03 10.90
CA GLY A 27 -12.19 -9.08 12.35
C GLY A 27 -11.31 -8.02 13.03
N ALA A 28 -11.75 -7.49 14.17
CA ALA A 28 -10.96 -6.52 14.94
C ALA A 28 -9.97 -7.24 15.89
N PRO A 29 -8.68 -6.88 15.91
CA PRO A 29 -7.99 -5.89 15.06
C PRO A 29 -7.57 -6.47 13.71
N TRP A 30 -7.52 -5.60 12.69
CA TRP A 30 -7.06 -5.96 11.34
C TRP A 30 -6.03 -4.97 10.80
N VAL A 31 -5.23 -5.43 9.83
CA VAL A 31 -4.33 -4.59 9.03
C VAL A 31 -4.35 -5.09 7.60
N VAL A 32 -4.61 -4.21 6.64
CA VAL A 32 -4.51 -4.49 5.21
C VAL A 32 -3.28 -3.80 4.63
N ASN A 33 -2.52 -4.50 3.81
CA ASN A 33 -1.36 -3.98 3.08
C ASN A 33 -1.55 -4.15 1.58
N LEU A 34 -1.27 -3.10 0.81
CA LEU A 34 -1.31 -3.14 -0.65
C LEU A 34 0.02 -2.68 -1.22
N GLN A 35 0.54 -3.41 -2.20
CA GLN A 35 1.87 -3.20 -2.75
C GLN A 35 1.86 -3.12 -4.27
N LEU A 36 2.53 -2.10 -4.80
CA LEU A 36 2.86 -1.91 -6.21
C LEU A 36 4.38 -1.88 -6.36
N SER A 37 4.90 -2.27 -7.53
CA SER A 37 6.33 -2.21 -7.80
C SER A 37 6.64 -2.00 -9.29
N THR A 38 7.81 -1.41 -9.58
CA THR A 38 8.36 -1.28 -10.93
C THR A 38 8.87 -2.61 -11.50
N VAL A 39 8.97 -3.65 -10.67
CA VAL A 39 9.41 -4.99 -11.05
C VAL A 39 8.48 -6.05 -10.47
N PRO A 40 8.48 -7.29 -11.00
CA PRO A 40 7.62 -8.36 -10.50
C PRO A 40 7.79 -8.56 -8.99
N MET A 41 6.68 -8.71 -8.26
CA MET A 41 6.73 -8.67 -6.80
C MET A 41 7.50 -9.86 -6.19
N ASN A 42 7.56 -10.99 -6.89
CA ASN A 42 8.41 -12.13 -6.52
C ASN A 42 9.91 -11.77 -6.46
N HIS A 43 10.37 -10.68 -7.08
CA HIS A 43 11.74 -10.19 -6.95
C HIS A 43 12.04 -9.67 -5.54
N TRP A 44 11.07 -9.02 -4.90
CA TRP A 44 11.21 -8.51 -3.53
C TRP A 44 11.28 -9.63 -2.48
N PHE A 45 10.63 -10.76 -2.75
CA PHE A 45 10.54 -11.87 -1.80
C PHE A 45 11.54 -13.00 -2.06
N TYR A 46 11.65 -13.46 -3.30
CA TYR A 46 12.35 -14.70 -3.65
C TYR A 46 13.57 -14.48 -4.55
N ARG A 47 13.59 -13.39 -5.33
CA ARG A 47 14.68 -13.08 -6.27
C ARG A 47 15.34 -11.73 -5.99
N ARG A 48 15.72 -11.49 -4.73
CA ARG A 48 16.31 -10.20 -4.32
C ARG A 48 17.55 -9.81 -5.12
N LYS A 49 18.34 -10.79 -5.59
CA LYS A 49 19.50 -10.54 -6.47
C LYS A 49 19.15 -9.98 -7.86
N ALA A 50 17.89 -10.07 -8.27
CA ALA A 50 17.40 -9.52 -9.53
C ALA A 50 16.98 -8.05 -9.42
N LEU A 51 16.87 -7.51 -8.20
CA LEU A 51 16.52 -6.11 -7.97
C LEU A 51 17.68 -5.20 -8.34
N GLN A 52 17.38 -4.15 -9.09
CA GLN A 52 18.29 -3.04 -9.34
C GLN A 52 18.18 -2.01 -8.21
N PRO A 53 19.26 -1.26 -7.91
CA PRO A 53 19.22 -0.20 -6.88
C PRO A 53 18.09 0.82 -7.04
N ALA A 54 17.72 1.11 -8.30
CA ALA A 54 16.67 2.07 -8.64
C ALA A 54 15.25 1.48 -8.61
N ASP A 55 15.08 0.17 -8.40
CA ASP A 55 13.75 -0.44 -8.35
C ASP A 55 12.95 0.12 -7.17
N LEU A 56 11.67 0.40 -7.44
CA LEU A 56 10.76 1.03 -6.49
C LEU A 56 9.67 0.06 -6.05
N GLN A 57 9.28 0.23 -4.80
CA GLN A 57 8.07 -0.37 -4.23
C GLN A 57 7.26 0.72 -3.56
N LEU A 58 5.97 0.77 -3.88
CA LEU A 58 4.97 1.59 -3.20
C LEU A 58 4.09 0.64 -2.39
N ASP A 59 4.09 0.81 -1.07
CA ASP A 59 3.30 0.04 -0.12
C ASP A 59 2.32 0.98 0.58
N ILE A 60 1.12 0.51 0.93
CA ILE A 60 0.25 1.18 1.87
C ILE A 60 -0.24 0.20 2.93
N ALA A 61 0.04 0.53 4.18
CA ALA A 61 -0.45 -0.18 5.36
C ALA A 61 -1.67 0.55 5.93
N ILE A 62 -2.74 -0.21 6.20
CA ILE A 62 -4.06 0.29 6.58
C ILE A 62 -4.51 -0.48 7.84
N PRO A 63 -4.21 0.02 9.05
CA PRO A 63 -4.70 -0.55 10.30
C PRO A 63 -6.17 -0.24 10.54
N SER A 64 -6.87 -1.11 11.27
CA SER A 64 -8.27 -0.90 11.68
C SER A 64 -8.50 0.36 12.51
N TYR A 65 -7.47 0.80 13.24
CA TYR A 65 -7.49 1.98 14.10
C TYR A 65 -6.99 3.25 13.40
N GLY A 66 -6.97 3.28 12.07
CA GLY A 66 -6.45 4.43 11.31
C GLY A 66 -4.93 4.48 11.28
N LEU A 67 -4.38 5.69 11.13
CA LEU A 67 -2.93 5.91 10.97
C LEU A 67 -2.31 5.15 9.79
N TRP A 68 -3.06 5.03 8.68
CA TRP A 68 -2.55 4.44 7.44
C TRP A 68 -1.25 5.12 7.00
N CYS A 69 -0.37 4.38 6.34
CA CYS A 69 0.91 4.92 5.88
C CYS A 69 1.22 4.38 4.50
N ALA A 70 1.24 5.25 3.50
CA ALA A 70 1.79 4.91 2.19
C ALA A 70 3.29 5.19 2.23
N THR A 71 4.10 4.21 1.81
CA THR A 71 5.56 4.31 1.76
C THR A 71 6.05 3.96 0.36
N LEU A 72 6.74 4.91 -0.28
CA LEU A 72 7.51 4.67 -1.49
C LEU A 72 8.98 4.49 -1.10
N ARG A 73 9.60 3.37 -1.49
CA ARG A 73 11.01 3.08 -1.19
C ARG A 73 11.77 2.61 -2.42
N ARG A 74 13.06 2.96 -2.46
CA ARG A 74 14.03 2.34 -3.38
C ARG A 74 14.64 1.09 -2.77
N HIS A 75 15.04 0.14 -3.62
CA HIS A 75 15.68 -1.10 -3.18
C HIS A 75 16.97 -0.86 -2.40
N ASP A 76 17.79 0.10 -2.81
CA ASP A 76 19.07 0.43 -2.17
C ASP A 76 18.95 1.11 -0.80
N GLY A 77 17.74 1.44 -0.36
CA GLY A 77 17.48 2.09 0.92
C GLY A 77 17.95 3.54 1.00
N LEU A 78 18.39 4.16 -0.10
CA LEU A 78 18.88 5.54 -0.11
C LEU A 78 17.76 6.58 -0.24
N PHE A 79 16.52 6.11 -0.35
CA PHE A 79 15.34 6.94 -0.57
C PHE A 79 14.09 6.27 0.00
N MET A 80 13.35 7.05 0.79
CA MET A 80 12.01 6.71 1.27
C MET A 80 11.14 7.97 1.32
N ALA A 81 9.92 7.88 0.82
CA ALA A 81 8.89 8.91 0.98
C ALA A 81 7.67 8.29 1.67
N GLN A 82 7.04 9.04 2.57
CA GLN A 82 5.88 8.57 3.33
C GLN A 82 4.75 9.59 3.33
N TRP A 83 3.53 9.10 3.15
CA TRP A 83 2.28 9.83 3.28
C TRP A 83 1.46 9.24 4.42
N ARG A 84 0.88 10.11 5.24
CA ARG A 84 0.14 9.76 6.45
C ARG A 84 -1.15 10.59 6.53
N PRO A 85 -2.11 10.26 7.41
CA PRO A 85 -3.38 10.97 7.49
C PRO A 85 -3.17 12.44 7.83
N GLY A 86 -4.13 13.27 7.40
CA GLY A 86 -4.06 14.73 7.53
C GLY A 86 -3.05 15.38 6.58
N GLY A 87 -2.73 14.71 5.46
CA GLY A 87 -1.81 15.23 4.44
C GLY A 87 -0.35 15.32 4.89
N ARG A 88 0.03 14.66 5.99
CA ARG A 88 1.40 14.65 6.48
C ARG A 88 2.29 13.89 5.52
N PHE A 89 3.32 14.57 5.02
CA PHE A 89 4.29 14.03 4.10
C PHE A 89 5.71 14.15 4.68
N SER A 90 6.52 13.12 4.51
CA SER A 90 7.93 13.13 4.90
C SER A 90 8.78 12.41 3.88
N ILE A 91 10.02 12.85 3.75
CA ILE A 91 11.00 12.27 2.85
C ILE A 91 12.33 12.08 3.56
N ASP A 92 12.90 10.89 3.39
CA ASP A 92 14.24 10.53 3.84
C ASP A 92 15.09 10.17 2.63
N SER A 93 16.06 11.02 2.31
CA SER A 93 16.99 10.85 1.20
C SER A 93 18.12 11.86 1.29
N GLN A 94 19.34 11.44 0.96
CA GLN A 94 20.49 12.34 0.83
C GLN A 94 20.56 13.01 -0.56
N GLN A 95 19.77 12.54 -1.54
CA GLN A 95 19.78 13.07 -2.90
C GLN A 95 18.90 14.31 -3.03
N MET A 96 19.48 15.43 -3.45
CA MET A 96 18.79 16.71 -3.68
C MET A 96 17.60 16.62 -4.64
N LYS A 97 17.70 15.73 -5.65
CA LYS A 97 16.62 15.48 -6.61
C LYS A 97 15.31 15.22 -5.87
N TYR A 98 15.34 14.32 -4.90
CA TYR A 98 14.15 13.90 -4.17
C TYR A 98 13.72 14.91 -3.11
N THR A 99 14.65 15.54 -2.39
CA THR A 99 14.29 16.42 -1.27
C THR A 99 13.88 17.83 -1.69
N ARG A 100 14.33 18.34 -2.85
CA ARG A 100 14.09 19.74 -3.26
C ARG A 100 13.51 19.92 -4.65
N LEU A 101 13.78 19.00 -5.58
CA LEU A 101 13.44 19.19 -7.00
C LEU A 101 12.20 18.40 -7.43
N THR A 102 11.80 17.41 -6.64
CA THR A 102 10.67 16.55 -6.97
C THR A 102 9.38 17.17 -6.42
N PRO A 103 8.41 17.54 -7.26
CA PRO A 103 7.11 18.04 -6.81
C PRO A 103 6.25 16.87 -6.31
N TRP A 104 6.40 16.52 -5.04
CA TRP A 104 5.70 15.37 -4.46
C TRP A 104 4.18 15.56 -4.49
N PRO A 105 3.42 14.59 -5.02
CA PRO A 105 1.96 14.63 -4.98
C PRO A 105 1.46 14.54 -3.53
N ALA A 106 0.37 15.26 -3.24
CA ALA A 106 -0.34 15.13 -1.98
C ALA A 106 -1.21 13.87 -1.97
N MET A 107 -1.44 13.31 -0.79
CA MET A 107 -2.40 12.25 -0.55
C MET A 107 -3.18 12.60 0.74
N PRO A 108 -4.22 13.43 0.64
CA PRO A 108 -4.98 13.86 1.81
C PRO A 108 -5.83 12.74 2.41
N SER A 109 -6.31 11.79 1.59
CA SER A 109 -7.13 10.66 2.01
C SER A 109 -6.54 9.31 1.56
N LEU A 110 -6.90 8.26 2.31
CA LEU A 110 -6.65 6.87 1.93
C LEU A 110 -7.24 6.56 0.54
N MET A 111 -8.41 7.13 0.24
CA MET A 111 -9.10 6.93 -1.03
C MET A 111 -8.28 7.38 -2.25
N ASP A 112 -7.32 8.30 -2.05
CA ASP A 112 -6.50 8.88 -3.10
C ASP A 112 -5.27 8.00 -3.47
N PHE A 113 -5.07 6.87 -2.79
CA PHE A 113 -3.92 5.99 -3.04
C PHE A 113 -3.74 5.59 -4.52
N PRO A 114 -4.79 5.19 -5.27
CA PRO A 114 -4.64 4.86 -6.70
C PRO A 114 -4.19 6.07 -7.54
N ALA A 115 -4.66 7.28 -7.22
CA ALA A 115 -4.26 8.51 -7.90
C ALA A 115 -2.81 8.90 -7.55
N LEU A 116 -2.40 8.68 -6.29
CA LEU A 116 -1.01 8.86 -5.85
C LEU A 116 -0.05 8.03 -6.71
N ALA A 117 -0.36 6.75 -6.94
CA ALA A 117 0.49 5.87 -7.74
C ALA A 117 0.74 6.43 -9.16
N GLY A 118 -0.32 6.86 -9.85
CA GLY A 118 -0.20 7.46 -11.19
C GLY A 118 0.57 8.78 -11.19
N ALA A 119 0.37 9.63 -10.19
CA ALA A 119 1.13 10.87 -10.05
C ALA A 119 2.63 10.61 -9.82
N LEU A 120 2.97 9.58 -9.03
CA LEU A 120 4.35 9.16 -8.79
C LEU A 120 5.04 8.64 -10.06
N GLU A 121 4.34 7.90 -10.92
CA GLU A 121 4.87 7.46 -12.22
C GLU A 121 5.33 8.66 -13.07
N GLN A 122 4.51 9.71 -13.13
CA GLN A 122 4.83 10.93 -13.87
C GLN A 122 6.02 11.67 -13.28
N VAL A 123 5.96 11.95 -11.97
CA VAL A 123 6.94 12.77 -11.26
C VAL A 123 8.32 12.11 -11.21
N LEU A 124 8.37 10.78 -11.13
CA LEU A 124 9.62 10.03 -11.07
C LEU A 124 10.05 9.48 -12.43
N SER A 125 9.21 9.61 -13.47
CA SER A 125 9.41 9.03 -14.79
C SER A 125 9.65 7.52 -14.72
N VAL A 126 8.80 6.83 -13.98
CA VAL A 126 8.82 5.36 -13.80
C VAL A 126 7.46 4.78 -14.17
N ARG A 127 7.37 3.45 -14.24
CA ARG A 127 6.11 2.74 -14.43
C ARG A 127 5.99 1.59 -13.45
N PHE A 128 4.94 1.59 -12.64
CA PHE A 128 4.57 0.44 -11.83
C PHE A 128 3.98 -0.64 -12.75
N ILE A 129 4.26 -1.89 -12.42
CA ILE A 129 3.52 -3.00 -13.00
C ILE A 129 2.07 -2.86 -12.55
N ARG A 130 1.13 -3.04 -13.49
CA ARG A 130 -0.32 -2.97 -13.23
C ARG A 130 -0.83 -4.23 -12.51
N HIS A 131 -0.17 -4.55 -11.41
CA HIS A 131 -0.43 -5.68 -10.54
C HIS A 131 -0.24 -5.23 -9.09
N ALA A 132 -1.32 -5.28 -8.31
CA ALA A 132 -1.28 -5.02 -6.88
C ALA A 132 -1.15 -6.34 -6.12
N ASN A 133 -0.27 -6.36 -5.11
CA ASN A 133 -0.26 -7.45 -4.13
C ASN A 133 -0.95 -7.03 -2.85
N LEU A 134 -1.82 -7.91 -2.38
CA LEU A 134 -2.58 -7.76 -1.16
C LEU A 134 -2.01 -8.67 -0.08
N GLY A 135 -1.83 -8.08 1.10
CA GLY A 135 -1.66 -8.79 2.36
C GLY A 135 -2.72 -8.32 3.34
N ALA A 136 -3.20 -9.19 4.20
CA ALA A 136 -4.11 -8.80 5.26
C ALA A 136 -3.91 -9.70 6.49
N ASN A 137 -3.98 -9.09 7.66
CA ASN A 137 -4.04 -9.76 8.94
C ASN A 137 -5.40 -9.48 9.58
N GLY A 138 -5.96 -10.45 10.29
CA GLY A 138 -7.27 -10.32 10.94
C GLY A 138 -8.46 -10.59 10.00
N LEU A 139 -8.25 -11.28 8.87
CA LEU A 139 -9.37 -11.76 8.07
C LEU A 139 -10.04 -12.98 8.73
N ALA A 140 -11.37 -13.03 8.66
CA ALA A 140 -12.18 -14.17 9.10
C ALA A 140 -12.06 -15.37 8.13
N VAL A 141 -11.74 -15.09 6.86
CA VAL A 141 -11.53 -16.08 5.80
C VAL A 141 -10.10 -16.03 5.30
N ASP A 142 -9.61 -17.13 4.73
CA ASP A 142 -8.30 -17.15 4.10
C ASP A 142 -8.20 -16.11 2.97
N LEU A 143 -7.09 -15.36 2.96
CA LEU A 143 -6.90 -14.24 2.04
C LEU A 143 -6.86 -14.70 0.58
N GLU A 144 -6.25 -15.86 0.31
CA GLU A 144 -6.17 -16.38 -1.06
C GLU A 144 -7.55 -16.77 -1.58
N HIS A 145 -8.37 -17.41 -0.74
CA HIS A 145 -9.75 -17.73 -1.06
C HIS A 145 -10.60 -16.47 -1.29
N TRP A 146 -10.46 -15.44 -0.43
CA TRP A 146 -11.17 -14.18 -0.63
C TRP A 146 -10.72 -13.49 -1.93
N ALA A 147 -9.41 -13.45 -2.21
CA ALA A 147 -8.87 -12.81 -3.39
C ALA A 147 -9.24 -13.51 -4.70
N ALA A 148 -9.44 -14.83 -4.66
CA ALA A 148 -9.90 -15.65 -5.77
C ALA A 148 -11.41 -15.50 -6.05
N ALA A 149 -12.21 -15.08 -5.06
CA ALA A 149 -13.62 -14.83 -5.26
C ALA A 149 -13.84 -13.55 -6.09
N GLU A 150 -14.28 -13.72 -7.34
CA GLU A 150 -14.50 -12.63 -8.29
C GLU A 150 -15.44 -11.54 -7.73
N HIS A 151 -16.53 -11.97 -7.09
CA HIS A 151 -17.49 -11.06 -6.45
C HIS A 151 -16.93 -10.40 -5.17
N GLY A 152 -16.05 -11.08 -4.43
CA GLY A 152 -15.45 -10.57 -3.20
C GLY A 152 -14.44 -9.44 -3.45
N THR A 153 -13.76 -9.46 -4.61
CA THR A 153 -12.71 -8.49 -4.94
C THR A 153 -13.13 -7.40 -5.92
N ALA A 154 -14.35 -7.43 -6.45
CA ALA A 154 -14.79 -6.50 -7.50
C ALA A 154 -14.64 -5.02 -7.08
N ALA A 155 -15.07 -4.67 -5.88
CA ALA A 155 -14.98 -3.31 -5.36
C ALA A 155 -13.52 -2.87 -5.14
N LEU A 156 -12.69 -3.74 -4.55
CA LEU A 156 -11.25 -3.49 -4.39
C LEU A 156 -10.55 -3.28 -5.75
N ARG A 157 -10.85 -4.13 -6.74
CA ARG A 157 -10.32 -4.02 -8.11
C ARG A 157 -10.76 -2.74 -8.78
N GLN A 158 -12.01 -2.34 -8.62
CA GLN A 158 -12.52 -1.09 -9.17
C GLN A 158 -11.81 0.12 -8.56
N TRP A 159 -11.60 0.13 -7.25
CA TRP A 159 -10.84 1.18 -6.59
C TRP A 159 -9.38 1.22 -7.07
N LEU A 160 -8.73 0.07 -7.26
CA LEU A 160 -7.35 -0.02 -7.75
C LEU A 160 -7.20 0.15 -9.28
N ALA A 161 -8.28 0.12 -10.05
CA ALA A 161 -8.25 0.16 -11.51
C ALA A 161 -7.35 1.28 -12.12
N PRO A 162 -7.22 2.48 -11.53
CA PRO A 162 -6.28 3.48 -12.03
C PRO A 162 -4.82 2.99 -12.07
N CYS A 163 -4.39 2.17 -11.11
CA CYS A 163 -2.99 1.76 -10.94
C CYS A 163 -2.73 0.25 -11.07
N ALA A 164 -3.75 -0.61 -11.07
CA ALA A 164 -3.60 -2.05 -11.22
C ALA A 164 -4.75 -2.70 -12.00
N ASP A 165 -4.41 -3.68 -12.84
CA ASP A 165 -5.39 -4.49 -13.59
C ASP A 165 -5.59 -5.86 -12.93
N THR A 166 -4.57 -6.33 -12.21
CA THR A 166 -4.54 -7.64 -11.58
C THR A 166 -4.24 -7.52 -10.10
N LEU A 167 -4.76 -8.48 -9.34
CA LEU A 167 -4.57 -8.59 -7.91
C LEU A 167 -3.91 -9.95 -7.62
N GLY A 168 -2.86 -9.94 -6.82
CA GLY A 168 -2.23 -11.13 -6.26
C GLY A 168 -2.28 -11.10 -4.74
N THR A 169 -2.06 -12.25 -4.14
CA THR A 169 -1.79 -12.38 -2.71
C THR A 169 -0.34 -12.83 -2.55
N HIS A 170 0.36 -12.22 -1.62
CA HIS A 170 1.66 -12.71 -1.18
C HIS A 170 1.62 -12.87 0.32
N TYR A 171 1.09 -14.01 0.77
CA TYR A 171 1.21 -14.41 2.16
C TYR A 171 2.62 -14.96 2.38
N ARG A 172 3.46 -14.16 3.03
CA ARG A 172 4.42 -14.75 3.95
C ARG A 172 3.57 -15.14 5.15
N ALA A 173 3.37 -16.44 5.36
CA ALA A 173 3.03 -16.90 6.70
C ALA A 173 3.98 -16.21 7.65
N ALA A 174 3.43 -15.40 8.55
CA ALA A 174 4.09 -15.15 9.81
C ALA A 174 4.35 -16.54 10.38
N GLN A 175 5.53 -17.09 10.13
CA GLN A 175 6.14 -17.97 11.08
C GLN A 175 6.08 -17.19 12.38
N ALA A 176 5.21 -17.64 13.27
CA ALA A 176 5.32 -17.34 14.68
C ALA A 176 6.79 -17.63 15.01
N SER A 177 7.57 -16.56 15.17
CA SER A 177 8.86 -16.66 15.83
C SER A 177 8.54 -17.13 17.24
N ALA A 178 8.99 -18.34 17.54
CA ALA A 178 9.05 -18.92 18.88
C ALA A 178 9.75 -17.98 19.89
#